data_AF-A0A4P6PG71-F1
#
_entry.id   AF-A0A4P6PG71-F1
#
_cell.length_a   1.000
_cell.length_b   1.000
_cell.length_c   1.000
_cell.angle_alpha   90.00
_cell.angle_beta   90.00
_cell.angle_gamma   90.00
#
_symmetry.space_group_name_H-M   'P 1'
#
loop_
_entity.id
_entity.type
_entity.pdbx_description
1 polymer ?
#
loop_
_entity_poly.entity_id
_entity_poly.type
_entity_poly.pdbx_seq_one_letter_code
_entity_poly.pdbx_strand_id
1 'polypeptide(L)' 'MPVKMKIGSFMDAVVAYGLHRYYRMVLFNNGKSQNVLLFDPGRDPKETENIAEEHPEVVARMTMLIRKHNDHFLSGLK' A
#
# COMPACT_ATOMS: atom_id res chain seq x y z
N MET A 1 13.95 -5.54 5.66
CA MET A 1 13.18 -5.23 6.89
C MET A 1 12.02 -4.31 6.48
N PRO A 2 10.77 -4.56 6.88
CA PRO A 2 9.67 -3.63 6.58
C PRO A 2 9.82 -2.37 7.43
N VAL A 3 9.91 -1.20 6.78
CA VAL A 3 9.93 0.09 7.46
C VAL A 3 8.50 0.43 7.87
N LYS A 4 8.23 0.52 9.17
CA LYS A 4 6.93 0.99 9.71
C LYS A 4 6.99 2.50 9.90
N MET A 5 6.30 3.25 9.06
CA MET A 5 6.10 4.69 9.24
C MET A 5 4.71 4.92 9.87
N LYS A 6 4.66 5.57 11.04
CA LYS A 6 3.41 5.87 11.76
C LYS A 6 3.05 7.33 11.47
N ILE A 7 2.01 7.57 10.67
CA ILE A 7 1.53 8.91 10.32
C ILE A 7 0.27 9.20 11.16
N GLY A 8 0.19 10.41 11.71
CA GLY A 8 -0.77 10.84 12.73
C GLY A 8 -2.23 10.92 12.28
N SER A 9 -3.10 10.91 13.28
CA SER A 9 -4.56 10.91 13.22
C SER A 9 -5.16 12.11 12.47
N PHE A 10 -5.84 11.87 11.34
CA PHE A 10 -7.27 12.14 11.09
C PHE A 10 -7.57 11.90 9.59
N MET A 11 -8.38 10.86 9.31
CA MET A 11 -9.07 10.53 8.05
C MET A 11 -8.31 10.28 6.71
N ASP A 12 -7.00 10.36 6.61
CA ASP A 12 -6.28 9.82 5.43
C ASP A 12 -5.23 8.82 5.87
N ALA A 13 -5.62 7.55 5.91
CA ALA A 13 -4.75 6.46 6.28
C ALA A 13 -3.91 6.10 5.04
N VAL A 14 -2.65 6.54 4.99
CA VAL A 14 -1.64 6.12 4.00
C VAL A 14 -0.74 5.02 4.56
N VAL A 15 -0.80 3.81 4.00
CA VAL A 15 0.23 2.77 4.24
C VAL A 15 1.05 2.57 2.98
N ALA A 16 2.35 2.79 3.11
CA ALA A 16 3.34 2.33 2.15
C ALA A 16 3.93 1.00 2.62
N TYR A 17 3.87 -0.04 1.79
CA TYR A 17 4.54 -1.31 2.02
C TYR A 17 5.54 -1.57 0.90
N GLY A 18 6.81 -1.79 1.27
CA GLY A 18 7.88 -2.06 0.34
C GLY A 18 8.40 -3.48 0.49
N LEU A 19 8.34 -4.27 -0.58
CA LEU A 19 9.21 -5.44 -0.74
C LEU A 19 10.48 -4.92 -1.40
N HIS A 20 11.55 -4.82 -0.60
CA HIS A 20 12.79 -4.05 -0.76
C HIS A 20 13.53 -4.06 -2.12
N ARG A 21 13.03 -4.75 -3.16
CA ARG A 21 13.59 -4.85 -4.51
C ARG A 21 12.59 -4.91 -5.67
N TYR A 22 11.29 -5.01 -5.44
CA TYR A 22 10.35 -5.33 -6.53
C TYR A 22 9.16 -4.39 -6.59
N TYR A 23 8.50 -4.14 -5.46
CA TYR A 23 7.27 -3.36 -5.48
C TYR A 23 7.13 -2.49 -4.26
N ARG A 24 6.65 -1.26 -4.49
CA ARG A 24 6.16 -0.33 -3.48
C ARG A 24 4.67 -0.15 -3.69
N MET A 25 3.88 -0.48 -2.68
CA MET A 25 2.43 -0.27 -2.72
C MET A 25 2.05 0.81 -1.74
N VAL A 26 1.21 1.75 -2.18
CA VAL A 26 0.60 2.78 -1.36
C VAL A 26 -0.91 2.56 -1.35
N LEU A 27 -1.48 2.39 -0.17
CA LEU A 27 -2.91 2.22 0.03
C LEU A 27 -3.44 3.45 0.76
N PHE A 28 -4.40 4.12 0.13
CA PHE A 28 -5.12 5.25 0.67
C PHE A 28 -6.52 4.80 1.07
N ASN A 29 -6.91 5.10 2.30
CA ASN A 29 -8.26 4.86 2.78
C ASN A 29 -8.77 6.09 3.55
N ASN A 30 -9.86 6.67 3.06
CA ASN A 30 -10.53 7.84 3.67
C ASN A 30 -11.86 7.48 4.39
N GLY A 31 -12.12 6.18 4.58
CA GLY A 31 -13.36 5.67 5.17
C GLY A 31 -14.56 5.61 4.21
N LYS A 32 -14.46 6.15 2.99
CA LYS A 32 -15.50 6.08 1.94
C LYS A 32 -15.03 5.36 0.68
N SER A 33 -13.77 5.55 0.32
CA SER A 33 -13.13 4.94 -0.84
C SER A 33 -11.72 4.50 -0.49
N GLN A 34 -11.27 3.48 -1.23
CA GLN A 34 -9.93 2.95 -1.10
C GLN A 34 -9.24 3.04 -2.46
N ASN A 35 -8.09 3.69 -2.50
CA ASN A 35 -7.26 3.78 -3.70
C ASN A 35 -5.95 3.04 -3.46
N VAL A 36 -5.49 2.33 -4.49
CA VAL A 36 -4.24 1.57 -4.45
C VAL A 36 -3.34 2.06 -5.57
N LEU A 37 -2.12 2.42 -5.20
CA LEU A 37 -1.04 2.67 -6.12
C LEU A 37 0.02 1.58 -5.95
N LEU A 38 0.52 1.04 -7.05
CA LEU A 38 1.63 0.09 -7.07
C LEU A 38 2.70 0.62 -8.01
N PHE A 39 3.94 0.61 -7.55
CA PHE A 39 5.11 1.05 -8.30
C PHE A 39 6.18 -0.05 -8.27
N ASP A 40 6.98 -0.12 -9.34
CA ASP A 40 8.19 -0.94 -9.40
C ASP A 40 9.42 -0.01 -9.48
N PRO A 41 10.10 0.26 -8.35
CA PRO A 41 11.28 1.12 -8.33
C PRO A 41 12.47 0.59 -9.12
N GLY A 42 12.47 -0.71 -9.48
CA GLY A 42 13.49 -1.31 -10.34
C GLY A 42 13.34 -0.89 -11.80
N ARG A 43 12.10 -0.73 -12.27
CA ARG A 43 11.76 -0.28 -13.63
C ARG A 43 11.52 1.22 -13.72
N ASP A 44 10.84 1.79 -12.72
CA ASP A 44 10.51 3.20 -12.59
C ASP A 44 10.94 3.74 -11.22
N PRO A 45 12.22 4.13 -11.06
CA PRO A 45 12.76 4.67 -9.81
C PRO A 45 12.08 5.96 -9.33
N LYS A 46 11.37 6.67 -10.22
CA LYS A 46 10.69 7.93 -9.91
C LYS A 46 9.23 7.74 -9.52
N GLU A 47 8.69 6.53 -9.58
CA GLU A 47 7.33 6.18 -9.16
C GLU A 47 6.27 7.04 -9.89
N THR A 48 6.43 7.15 -11.20
CA THR A 48 5.57 7.93 -12.11
C THR A 48 4.40 7.12 -12.67
N GLU A 49 4.54 5.81 -12.82
CA GLU A 49 3.51 4.93 -13.39
C GLU A 49 2.85 4.05 -12.32
N ASN A 50 1.51 4.12 -12.20
CA ASN A 50 0.75 3.20 -11.37
C ASN A 50 0.46 1.90 -12.12
N ILE A 51 1.09 0.81 -11.70
CA ILE A 51 0.97 -0.52 -12.31
C ILE A 51 0.04 -1.45 -11.53
N ALA A 52 -0.84 -0.92 -10.68
CA ALA A 52 -1.72 -1.71 -9.82
C ALA A 52 -2.71 -2.59 -10.61
N GLU A 53 -3.22 -2.09 -11.74
CA GLU A 53 -4.15 -2.84 -12.60
C GLU A 53 -3.44 -3.94 -13.41
N GLU A 54 -2.16 -3.77 -13.70
CA GLU A 54 -1.33 -4.75 -14.41
C GLU A 54 -0.92 -5.93 -13.53
N HIS A 55 -0.90 -5.74 -12.20
CA HIS A 55 -0.41 -6.71 -11.21
C HIS A 55 -1.38 -6.92 -10.03
N PRO A 56 -2.63 -7.35 -10.28
CA PRO A 56 -3.64 -7.53 -9.22
C PRO A 56 -3.21 -8.58 -8.17
N GLU A 57 -2.41 -9.57 -8.54
CA GLU A 57 -1.87 -10.59 -7.64
C GLU A 57 -0.89 -10.01 -6.60
N VAL A 58 -0.08 -9.02 -7.02
CA VAL A 58 0.87 -8.34 -6.14
C VAL A 58 0.10 -7.47 -5.14
N VAL A 59 -0.90 -6.73 -5.63
CA VAL A 59 -1.80 -5.93 -4.79
C VAL A 59 -2.46 -6.81 -3.72
N ALA A 60 -3.09 -7.92 -4.12
CA ALA A 60 -3.77 -8.81 -3.18
C ALA A 60 -2.82 -9.35 -2.09
N ARG A 61 -1.61 -9.78 -2.47
CA ARG A 61 -0.60 -10.28 -1.54
C ARG A 61 -0.13 -9.19 -0.57
N MET A 62 0.14 -7.99 -1.07
CA MET A 62 0.59 -6.88 -0.23
C MET A 62 -0.53 -6.36 0.68
N THR A 63 -1.78 -6.31 0.21
CA THR A 63 -2.94 -5.98 1.05
C THR A 63 -3.09 -6.98 2.20
N MET A 64 -2.91 -8.28 1.94
CA MET A 64 -2.92 -9.31 3.00
C MET A 64 -1.81 -9.05 4.04
N LEU A 65 -0.60 -8.72 3.59
CA LEU A 65 0.51 -8.40 4.49
C LEU A 65 0.23 -7.13 5.30
N ILE A 66 -0.34 -6.09 4.69
CA ILE A 66 -0.74 -4.86 5.38
C ILE A 66 -1.79 -5.17 6.45
N ARG A 67 -2.84 -5.95 6.12
CA ARG A 67 -3.87 -6.39 7.08
C ARG A 67 -3.23 -7.10 8.27
N LYS A 68 -2.37 -8.08 8.00
CA LYS A 68 -1.69 -8.88 9.04
C LYS A 68 -0.79 -8.04 9.95
N HIS A 69 -0.18 -6.97 9.44
CA HIS A 69 0.77 -6.16 10.19
C HIS A 69 0.18 -4.88 10.78
N ASN A 70 -1.04 -4.52 10.39
CA ASN A 70 -1.73 -3.30 10.81
C ASN A 70 -3.22 -3.58 11.12
N ASP A 71 -3.47 -4.37 12.17
CA ASP A 71 -4.83 -4.75 12.63
C ASP A 71 -5.79 -3.55 12.82
N HIS A 72 -5.28 -2.37 13.16
CA HIS A 72 -6.10 -1.16 13.38
C HIS A 72 -6.19 -0.22 12.17
N PHE A 73 -5.42 -0.44 11.12
CA PHE A 73 -5.39 0.49 9.98
C PHE A 73 -6.49 0.19 8.96
N LEU A 74 -7.01 -1.04 8.99
CA LEU A 74 -7.97 -1.56 8.02
C LEU A 74 -9.29 -1.97 8.68
N SER A 75 -9.59 -1.53 9.90
CA SER A 75 -10.85 -1.83 10.61
C SER A 75 -12.10 -1.29 9.90
N GLY A 76 -11.96 -0.51 8.82
CA GLY A 76 -13.03 -0.08 7.92
C GLY A 76 -13.23 -0.97 6.68
N LEU A 77 -12.40 -1.99 6.47
CA LEU A 77 -12.61 -3.00 5.42
C LEU A 77 -13.60 -4.05 5.91
N LYS A 78 -14.90 -3.83 5.63
CA LYS A 78 -15.88 -4.92 5.58
C LYS A 78 -15.85 -5.59 4.23
#